data_AF-A0A165Z2I0-F1
#
_entry.id   AF-A0A165Z2I0-F1
#
_cell.length_a   1.000
_cell.length_b   1.000
_cell.length_c   1.000
_cell.angle_alpha   90.00
_cell.angle_beta   90.00
_cell.angle_gamma   90.00
#
_symmetry.space_group_name_H-M   'P 1'
#
loop_
_entity.id
_entity.type
_entity.pdbx_description
1 polymer ?
#
loop_
_entity_poly.entity_id
_entity_poly.type
_entity_poly.pdbx_seq_one_letter_code
_entity_poly.pdbx_strand_id
1 'polypeptide(L)'
;MATPLAPKGTRHRLKRPRNSKPPPQDLPERKPLTTKDMEGLEDLIKAQFGWEDGPQEFQMQAIRAQLMGKDVLLHAKTGSGKTGVVAGPFVHPSTAGKVSIMVSPLLSLHEEQASKLEFKLKAVAVNSRHGGCNQNVLNDIVAGKWQIVLISPEMLLSKRFIREVLKNPQFGKRVFSVAIDEAHVVSHWGNAAGMGCNIPDIDFVVQWKLPASTSTFVQRAGRAARGRDRTGWAVLLVEPSAYKVDPSAEDADEEVAPTSQKTSKGKGKPRRSGRARKLTKQKGKGGKVYTNACGIRRGARDGKHDMIFVREQPIIDPEGLDEGLYVLAQTGKCRRAVLTEIYQNKTPSPTVPCCDLCCPELLNKTRPGIVLPAQRQARIMRGQPYMPVQIQLNVWCFDVRRRDFTRSMFDALGILKDESLKLLSSVGPFPTRK
;
A
#
# COMPACT_ATOMS: atom_id res chain seq x y z
N MET A 1 39.76 25.12 1.22
CA MET A 1 40.06 24.07 0.22
C MET A 1 39.03 22.97 0.39
N ALA A 2 38.01 22.94 -0.47
CA ALA A 2 36.89 22.01 -0.37
C ALA A 2 37.11 20.82 -1.30
N THR A 3 37.15 19.63 -0.73
CA THR A 3 37.28 18.35 -1.44
C THR A 3 35.91 17.91 -1.97
N PRO A 4 35.77 17.54 -3.26
CA PRO A 4 34.55 16.92 -3.76
C PRO A 4 34.73 15.40 -3.83
N LEU A 5 33.88 14.64 -3.17
CA LEU A 5 33.73 13.20 -3.40
C LEU A 5 32.24 12.87 -3.54
N ALA A 6 31.75 12.91 -4.77
CA ALA A 6 30.54 12.21 -5.17
C ALA A 6 30.96 10.89 -5.85
N PRO A 7 30.46 9.72 -5.42
CA PRO A 7 30.77 8.47 -6.08
C PRO A 7 30.11 8.42 -7.47
N LYS A 8 30.90 8.08 -8.49
CA LYS A 8 30.46 7.88 -9.87
C LYS A 8 29.58 6.62 -9.96
N GLY A 9 28.28 6.76 -9.73
CA GLY A 9 27.30 5.74 -10.08
C GLY A 9 27.23 5.56 -11.60
N THR A 10 27.37 4.33 -12.06
CA THR A 10 27.22 3.92 -13.46
C THR A 10 25.83 4.28 -13.97
N ARG A 11 25.74 5.38 -14.72
CA ARG A 11 24.51 5.74 -15.46
C ARG A 11 24.23 4.63 -16.48
N HIS A 12 23.31 3.73 -16.18
CA HIS A 12 22.63 2.93 -17.20
C HIS A 12 21.85 3.89 -18.11
N ARG A 13 22.51 4.36 -19.17
CA ARG A 13 21.88 5.12 -20.24
C ARG A 13 20.92 4.16 -20.94
N LEU A 14 19.62 4.27 -20.66
CA LEU A 14 18.58 3.62 -21.43
C LEU A 14 18.84 3.90 -22.92
N LYS A 15 19.27 2.88 -23.67
CA LYS A 15 19.49 3.02 -25.12
C LYS A 15 18.13 3.36 -25.72
N ARG A 16 18.01 4.56 -26.30
CA ARG A 16 16.85 4.92 -27.14
C ARG A 16 16.66 3.79 -28.16
N PRO A 17 15.43 3.26 -28.34
CA PRO A 17 15.18 2.27 -29.36
C PRO A 17 15.63 2.81 -30.73
N ARG A 18 16.40 2.01 -31.48
CA ARG A 18 17.10 2.39 -32.72
C ARG A 18 16.19 2.94 -33.85
N ASN A 19 14.87 2.99 -33.64
CA ASN A 19 13.85 3.43 -34.61
C ASN A 19 12.95 4.58 -34.11
N SER A 20 13.28 5.29 -33.03
CA SER A 20 12.51 6.49 -32.67
C SER A 20 12.79 7.61 -33.67
N LYS A 21 11.80 7.95 -34.51
CA LYS A 21 11.82 9.22 -35.27
C LYS A 21 12.15 10.37 -34.30
N PRO A 22 12.96 11.36 -34.70
CA PRO A 22 13.13 12.56 -33.90
C PRO A 22 11.75 13.15 -33.57
N PRO A 23 11.56 13.73 -32.37
CA PRO A 23 10.31 14.40 -32.04
C PRO A 23 10.00 15.44 -33.13
N PRO A 24 8.72 15.61 -33.53
CA PRO A 24 8.33 16.59 -34.53
C PRO A 24 8.93 17.95 -34.19
N GLN A 25 9.60 18.59 -35.16
CA GLN A 25 10.33 19.85 -34.97
C GLN A 25 9.42 21.06 -34.68
N ASP A 26 8.10 20.91 -34.85
CA ASP A 26 7.08 21.94 -34.64
C ASP A 26 6.23 21.70 -33.38
N LEU A 27 6.83 21.25 -32.27
CA LEU A 27 6.14 21.33 -30.99
C LEU A 27 6.07 22.82 -30.59
N PRO A 28 4.88 23.39 -30.36
CA PRO A 28 4.77 24.79 -29.99
C PRO A 28 5.59 25.06 -28.73
N GLU A 29 6.61 25.89 -28.86
CA GLU A 29 7.52 26.20 -27.77
C GLU A 29 6.72 26.94 -26.69
N ARG A 30 6.54 26.27 -25.55
CA ARG A 30 5.87 26.90 -24.41
C ARG A 30 6.78 27.98 -23.87
N LYS A 31 6.36 29.24 -23.98
CA LYS A 31 7.03 30.34 -23.28
C LYS A 31 6.85 30.12 -21.77
N PRO A 32 7.91 29.81 -21.01
CA PRO A 32 7.81 29.61 -19.58
C PRO A 32 7.40 30.93 -18.90
N LEU A 33 6.51 30.85 -17.92
CA LEU A 33 6.19 32.02 -17.09
C LEU A 33 7.39 32.37 -16.21
N THR A 34 7.62 33.68 -16.02
CA THR A 34 8.59 34.18 -15.06
C THR A 34 7.96 34.30 -13.66
N THR A 35 8.78 34.56 -12.64
CA THR A 35 8.29 34.78 -11.27
C THR A 35 7.36 35.99 -11.18
N LYS A 36 7.60 37.04 -11.97
CA LYS A 36 6.74 38.24 -12.04
C LYS A 36 5.37 37.92 -12.62
N ASP A 37 5.31 37.05 -13.61
CA ASP A 37 4.03 36.64 -14.22
C ASP A 37 3.16 35.79 -13.27
N MET A 38 3.70 35.40 -12.11
CA MET A 38 3.00 34.59 -11.09
C MET A 38 2.68 35.37 -9.82
N GLU A 39 2.80 36.71 -9.85
CA GLU A 39 2.29 37.57 -8.78
C GLU A 39 0.77 37.39 -8.60
N GLY A 40 0.30 37.34 -7.36
CA GLY A 40 -1.12 37.11 -7.04
C GLY A 40 -1.63 35.69 -7.29
N LEU A 41 -0.78 34.75 -7.74
CA LEU A 41 -1.19 33.35 -7.97
C LEU A 41 -1.74 32.67 -6.71
N GLU A 42 -1.21 33.00 -5.54
CA GLU A 42 -1.70 32.46 -4.27
C GLU A 42 -3.15 32.88 -4.00
N ASP A 43 -3.49 34.15 -4.24
CA ASP A 43 -4.84 34.69 -4.03
C ASP A 43 -5.84 34.08 -5.01
N LEU A 44 -5.42 33.85 -6.26
CA LEU A 44 -6.22 33.12 -7.24
C LEU A 44 -6.52 31.69 -6.79
N ILE A 45 -5.53 30.99 -6.23
CA ILE A 45 -5.71 29.63 -5.68
C ILE A 45 -6.68 29.68 -4.49
N LYS A 46 -6.49 30.62 -3.56
CA LYS A 46 -7.36 30.79 -2.38
C LYS A 46 -8.82 30.99 -2.81
N ALA A 47 -9.08 31.92 -3.74
CA ALA A 47 -10.41 32.24 -4.23
C ALA A 47 -11.08 31.06 -4.97
N GLN A 48 -10.31 30.36 -5.82
CA GLN A 48 -10.85 29.24 -6.60
C GLN A 48 -11.13 28.03 -5.70
N PHE A 49 -10.18 27.64 -4.84
CA PHE A 49 -10.25 26.39 -4.09
C PHE A 49 -10.91 26.53 -2.71
N GLY A 50 -11.20 27.77 -2.27
CA GLY A 50 -11.78 28.02 -0.95
C GLY A 50 -10.81 27.68 0.19
N TRP A 51 -9.51 27.83 -0.03
CA TRP A 51 -8.49 27.57 0.98
C TRP A 51 -8.22 28.85 1.76
N GLU A 52 -8.81 29.00 2.95
CA GLU A 52 -8.64 30.20 3.79
C GLU A 52 -7.15 30.42 4.15
N ASP A 53 -6.47 29.37 4.59
CA ASP A 53 -5.04 29.39 4.93
C ASP A 53 -4.11 29.41 3.71
N GLY A 54 -4.65 29.26 2.50
CA GLY A 54 -3.88 29.15 1.26
C GLY A 54 -3.22 27.79 1.00
N PRO A 55 -2.50 27.67 -0.13
CA PRO A 55 -1.75 26.47 -0.49
C PRO A 55 -0.57 26.25 0.48
N GLN A 56 -0.29 24.99 0.79
CA GLN A 56 0.94 24.64 1.51
C GLN A 56 2.17 24.97 0.65
N GLU A 57 3.29 25.27 1.30
CA GLU A 57 4.54 25.68 0.63
C GLU A 57 4.95 24.71 -0.49
N PHE A 58 4.90 23.40 -0.23
CA PHE A 58 5.26 22.40 -1.24
C PHE A 58 4.31 22.42 -2.46
N GLN A 59 3.01 22.73 -2.24
CA GLN A 59 2.04 22.83 -3.32
C GLN A 59 2.36 24.06 -4.17
N MET A 60 2.64 25.19 -3.53
CA MET A 60 2.97 26.43 -4.22
C MET A 60 4.24 26.31 -5.07
N GLN A 61 5.29 25.70 -4.51
CA GLN A 61 6.54 25.44 -5.24
C GLN A 61 6.31 24.54 -6.47
N ALA A 62 5.53 23.47 -6.32
CA ALA A 62 5.25 22.54 -7.41
C ALA A 62 4.33 23.15 -8.49
N ILE A 63 3.38 24.00 -8.11
CA ILE A 63 2.51 24.73 -9.06
C ILE A 63 3.34 25.73 -9.86
N ARG A 64 4.18 26.54 -9.20
CA ARG A 64 5.10 27.46 -9.88
C ARG A 64 6.02 26.73 -10.85
N ALA A 65 6.63 25.62 -10.43
CA ALA A 65 7.50 24.82 -11.28
C ALA A 65 6.79 24.34 -12.56
N GLN A 66 5.54 23.87 -12.47
CA GLN A 66 4.75 23.47 -13.63
C GLN A 66 4.44 24.65 -14.58
N LEU A 67 4.09 25.83 -14.04
CA LEU A 67 3.84 27.04 -14.83
C LEU A 67 5.11 27.56 -15.52
N MET A 68 6.27 27.34 -14.91
CA MET A 68 7.60 27.57 -15.51
C MET A 68 8.03 26.46 -16.48
N GLY A 69 7.18 25.47 -16.77
CA GLY A 69 7.49 24.37 -17.68
C GLY A 69 8.57 23.40 -17.19
N LYS A 70 8.80 23.32 -15.86
CA LYS A 70 9.76 22.39 -15.25
C LYS A 70 9.08 21.06 -14.90
N ASP A 71 9.82 19.97 -15.08
CA ASP A 71 9.42 18.66 -14.57
C ASP A 71 9.50 18.64 -13.04
N VAL A 72 8.52 18.00 -12.39
CA VAL A 72 8.41 17.95 -10.93
C VAL A 72 8.36 16.51 -10.44
N LEU A 73 9.29 16.15 -9.55
CA LEU A 73 9.18 14.96 -8.71
C LEU A 73 8.68 15.37 -7.33
N LEU A 74 7.43 15.00 -7.01
CA LEU A 74 6.80 15.38 -5.76
C LEU A 74 6.79 14.20 -4.78
N HIS A 75 7.53 14.33 -3.67
CA HIS A 75 7.45 13.41 -2.54
C HIS A 75 6.68 14.07 -1.39
N ALA A 76 5.43 13.66 -1.21
CA ALA A 76 4.54 14.21 -0.18
C ALA A 76 3.65 13.11 0.41
N LYS A 77 3.37 13.20 1.71
CA LYS A 77 2.53 12.24 2.45
C LYS A 77 1.14 12.10 1.83
N THR A 78 0.49 10.96 2.00
CA THR A 78 -0.89 10.80 1.53
C THR A 78 -1.84 11.70 2.34
N GLY A 79 -2.89 12.21 1.69
CA GLY A 79 -3.81 13.17 2.30
C GLY A 79 -3.28 14.60 2.41
N SER A 80 -2.03 14.91 2.01
CA SER A 80 -1.49 16.28 2.04
C SER A 80 -2.05 17.23 0.98
N GLY A 81 -3.02 16.80 0.16
CA GLY A 81 -3.56 17.60 -0.93
C GLY A 81 -2.72 17.63 -2.20
N LYS A 82 -2.03 16.52 -2.54
CA LYS A 82 -1.22 16.42 -3.78
C LYS A 82 -2.01 16.73 -5.05
N THR A 83 -3.30 16.39 -5.11
CA THR A 83 -4.17 16.68 -6.26
C THR A 83 -4.26 18.19 -6.55
N GLY A 84 -4.17 19.03 -5.52
CA GLY A 84 -4.15 20.49 -5.68
C GLY A 84 -2.95 20.99 -6.49
N VAL A 85 -1.85 20.23 -6.55
CA VAL A 85 -0.70 20.56 -7.40
C VAL A 85 -1.03 20.42 -8.89
N VAL A 86 -1.85 19.44 -9.27
CA VAL A 86 -2.27 19.25 -10.67
C VAL A 86 -3.35 20.26 -11.06
N ALA A 87 -4.23 20.61 -10.11
CA ALA A 87 -5.31 21.57 -10.33
C ALA A 87 -4.81 23.03 -10.33
N GLY A 88 -3.84 23.36 -9.47
CA GLY A 88 -3.38 24.73 -9.22
C GLY A 88 -3.02 25.55 -10.45
N PRO A 89 -2.30 25.01 -11.46
CA PRO A 89 -1.98 25.76 -12.67
C PRO A 89 -3.20 26.32 -13.42
N PHE A 90 -4.36 25.66 -13.32
CA PHE A 90 -5.58 26.04 -14.04
C PHE A 90 -6.28 27.30 -13.54
N VAL A 91 -5.85 27.86 -12.41
CA VAL A 91 -6.31 29.17 -11.96
C VAL A 91 -5.63 30.31 -12.73
N HIS A 92 -4.48 30.03 -13.36
CA HIS A 92 -3.70 31.04 -14.06
C HIS A 92 -4.20 31.22 -15.50
N PRO A 93 -4.46 32.45 -15.99
CA PRO A 93 -5.03 32.71 -17.32
C PRO A 93 -4.25 32.10 -18.50
N SER A 94 -2.92 31.96 -18.38
CA SER A 94 -2.09 31.34 -19.44
C SER A 94 -2.45 29.88 -19.73
N THR A 95 -3.18 29.22 -18.83
CA THR A 95 -3.61 27.83 -18.97
C THR A 95 -5.02 27.70 -19.53
N ALA A 96 -5.66 28.81 -19.91
CA ALA A 96 -6.98 28.81 -20.53
C ALA A 96 -7.01 27.87 -21.75
N GLY A 97 -8.02 27.00 -21.78
CA GLY A 97 -8.20 26.00 -22.84
C GLY A 97 -7.18 24.85 -22.80
N LYS A 98 -6.28 24.78 -21.83
CA LYS A 98 -5.36 23.64 -21.67
C LYS A 98 -5.99 22.48 -20.89
N VAL A 99 -5.33 21.33 -20.91
CA VAL A 99 -5.76 20.10 -20.22
C VAL A 99 -4.57 19.35 -19.62
N SER A 100 -4.73 18.78 -18.43
CA SER A 100 -3.75 17.90 -17.80
C SER A 100 -4.28 16.48 -17.71
N ILE A 101 -3.40 15.51 -17.99
CA ILE A 101 -3.71 14.09 -17.86
C ILE A 101 -3.17 13.64 -16.51
N MET A 102 -4.03 13.15 -15.63
CA MET A 102 -3.65 12.58 -14.35
C MET A 102 -3.78 11.05 -14.42
N VAL A 103 -2.66 10.37 -14.43
CA VAL A 103 -2.58 8.91 -14.47
C VAL A 103 -2.55 8.40 -13.03
N SER A 104 -3.60 7.71 -12.59
CA SER A 104 -3.64 7.12 -11.24
C SER A 104 -4.09 5.65 -11.30
N PRO A 105 -3.45 4.73 -10.56
CA PRO A 105 -3.85 3.33 -10.52
C PRO A 105 -5.13 3.08 -9.70
N LEU A 106 -5.68 4.10 -9.03
CA LEU A 106 -6.71 3.96 -8.00
C LEU A 106 -8.09 4.37 -8.51
N LEU A 107 -8.82 3.39 -9.05
CA LEU A 107 -10.14 3.58 -9.67
C LEU A 107 -11.18 4.23 -8.75
N SER A 108 -11.19 3.91 -7.45
CA SER A 108 -12.10 4.50 -6.47
C SER A 108 -11.79 5.98 -6.17
N LEU A 109 -10.54 6.40 -6.36
CA LEU A 109 -10.13 7.80 -6.23
C LEU A 109 -10.57 8.63 -7.45
N HIS A 110 -10.68 8.02 -8.62
CA HIS A 110 -11.12 8.71 -9.84
C HIS A 110 -12.57 9.20 -9.73
N GLU A 111 -13.45 8.39 -9.13
CA GLU A 111 -14.86 8.74 -8.97
C GLU A 111 -15.02 9.89 -7.98
N GLU A 112 -14.39 9.79 -6.81
CA GLU A 112 -14.44 10.83 -5.79
C GLU A 112 -13.78 12.13 -6.26
N GLN A 113 -12.65 12.06 -6.96
CA GLN A 113 -12.01 13.25 -7.52
C GLN A 113 -12.81 13.83 -8.69
N ALA A 114 -13.37 13.04 -9.60
CA ALA A 114 -14.13 13.58 -10.72
C ALA A 114 -15.49 14.17 -10.29
N SER A 115 -16.19 13.55 -9.33
CA SER A 115 -17.51 14.03 -8.87
C SER A 115 -17.41 15.13 -7.82
N LYS A 116 -16.34 15.18 -7.02
CA LYS A 116 -16.11 16.15 -5.95
C LYS A 116 -14.83 16.95 -6.18
N LEU A 117 -14.58 17.46 -7.37
CA LEU A 117 -13.45 18.39 -7.53
C LEU A 117 -13.72 19.66 -6.73
N GLU A 118 -13.22 19.65 -5.50
CA GLU A 118 -13.14 20.76 -4.53
C GLU A 118 -12.56 22.04 -5.17
N PHE A 119 -11.92 21.91 -6.33
CA PHE A 119 -11.18 22.94 -7.05
C PHE A 119 -12.00 23.69 -8.11
N LYS A 120 -13.32 23.43 -8.24
CA LYS A 120 -14.21 24.07 -9.22
C LYS A 120 -13.71 23.96 -10.68
N LEU A 121 -13.05 22.84 -11.00
CA LEU A 121 -12.53 22.55 -12.35
C LEU A 121 -13.38 21.49 -13.04
N LYS A 122 -13.43 21.55 -14.37
CA LYS A 122 -14.06 20.50 -15.17
C LYS A 122 -13.12 19.31 -15.27
N ALA A 123 -13.52 18.15 -14.77
CA ALA A 123 -12.77 16.91 -14.99
C ALA A 123 -13.64 15.71 -15.33
N VAL A 124 -12.98 14.72 -15.93
CA VAL A 124 -13.60 13.44 -16.29
C VAL A 124 -12.69 12.29 -15.86
N ALA A 125 -13.31 11.22 -15.36
CA ALA A 125 -12.66 9.95 -15.10
C ALA A 125 -12.85 9.00 -16.28
N VAL A 126 -11.75 8.52 -16.87
CA VAL A 126 -11.72 7.52 -17.93
C VAL A 126 -11.21 6.21 -17.34
N ASN A 127 -12.15 5.33 -16.99
CA ASN A 127 -11.85 4.04 -16.40
C ASN A 127 -12.85 2.96 -16.86
N SER A 128 -12.58 1.69 -16.55
CA SER A 128 -13.42 0.57 -16.97
C SER A 128 -14.85 0.62 -16.40
N ARG A 129 -15.10 1.34 -15.30
CA ARG A 129 -16.41 1.51 -14.68
C ARG A 129 -17.23 2.65 -15.31
N HIS A 130 -16.60 3.72 -15.79
CA HIS A 130 -17.26 4.87 -16.44
C HIS A 130 -17.23 4.78 -17.96
N GLY A 131 -17.70 3.66 -18.51
CA GLY A 131 -17.85 3.47 -19.96
C GLY A 131 -16.53 3.34 -20.73
N GLY A 132 -15.38 3.30 -20.04
CA GLY A 132 -14.07 3.17 -20.66
C GLY A 132 -13.76 4.30 -21.64
N CYS A 133 -13.13 3.96 -22.76
CA CYS A 133 -12.89 4.86 -23.87
C CYS A 133 -14.16 4.94 -24.76
N ASN A 134 -15.27 5.38 -24.19
CA ASN A 134 -16.50 5.66 -24.95
C ASN A 134 -16.26 6.83 -25.92
N GLN A 135 -16.77 6.73 -27.16
CA GLN A 135 -16.53 7.72 -28.20
C GLN A 135 -16.93 9.13 -27.77
N ASN A 136 -18.06 9.29 -27.08
CA ASN A 136 -18.53 10.59 -26.63
C ASN A 136 -17.54 11.25 -25.65
N VAL A 137 -17.01 10.47 -24.71
CA VAL A 137 -16.02 10.95 -23.74
C VAL A 137 -14.72 11.34 -24.44
N LEU A 138 -14.25 10.53 -25.39
CA LEU A 138 -13.05 10.85 -26.16
C LEU A 138 -13.22 12.12 -27.00
N ASN A 139 -14.37 12.28 -27.65
CA ASN A 139 -14.70 13.48 -28.43
C ASN A 139 -14.73 14.72 -27.52
N ASP A 140 -15.30 14.61 -26.32
CA ASP A 140 -15.36 15.69 -25.34
C ASP A 140 -13.97 16.07 -24.80
N ILE A 141 -13.09 15.09 -24.62
CA ILE A 141 -11.68 15.31 -24.25
C ILE A 141 -10.94 16.05 -25.37
N VAL A 142 -11.10 15.63 -26.62
CA VAL A 142 -10.45 16.28 -27.78
C VAL A 142 -10.99 17.70 -28.01
N ALA A 143 -12.31 17.89 -27.89
CA ALA A 143 -12.96 19.19 -27.91
C ALA A 143 -12.57 20.07 -26.71
N GLY A 144 -11.91 19.46 -25.71
CA GLY A 144 -11.41 20.05 -24.48
C GLY A 144 -12.48 20.75 -23.67
N LYS A 145 -13.57 20.01 -23.43
CA LYS A 145 -14.56 20.31 -22.40
C LYS A 145 -13.98 20.16 -20.98
N TRP A 146 -12.87 19.44 -20.83
CA TRP A 146 -12.27 19.05 -19.56
C TRP A 146 -10.88 19.69 -19.38
N GLN A 147 -10.60 20.17 -18.17
CA GLN A 147 -9.29 20.69 -17.75
C GLN A 147 -8.42 19.58 -17.13
N ILE A 148 -9.04 18.58 -16.50
CA ILE A 148 -8.34 17.42 -15.94
C ILE A 148 -8.97 16.14 -16.49
N VAL A 149 -8.13 15.25 -17.03
CA VAL A 149 -8.52 13.90 -17.45
C VAL A 149 -7.86 12.91 -16.52
N LEU A 150 -8.64 12.32 -15.61
CA LEU A 150 -8.17 11.24 -14.74
C LEU A 150 -8.28 9.92 -15.50
N ILE A 151 -7.19 9.18 -15.62
CA ILE A 151 -7.15 7.97 -16.44
C ILE A 151 -6.33 6.88 -15.76
N SER A 152 -6.80 5.63 -15.86
CA SER A 152 -5.99 4.50 -15.36
C SER A 152 -4.84 4.19 -16.32
N PRO A 153 -3.73 3.59 -15.84
CA PRO A 153 -2.63 3.17 -16.71
C PRO A 153 -3.08 2.29 -17.88
N GLU A 154 -3.99 1.34 -17.63
CA GLU A 154 -4.50 0.41 -18.64
C GLU A 154 -5.30 1.13 -19.72
N MET A 155 -6.11 2.13 -19.33
CA MET A 155 -6.90 2.91 -20.26
C MET A 155 -6.04 3.86 -21.10
N LEU A 156 -5.03 4.48 -20.48
CA LEU A 156 -4.07 5.35 -21.17
C LEU A 156 -3.31 4.58 -22.27
N LEU A 157 -2.96 3.33 -21.98
CA LEU A 157 -2.25 2.44 -22.90
C LEU A 157 -3.16 1.75 -23.93
N SER A 158 -4.47 1.98 -23.85
CA SER A 158 -5.40 1.39 -24.81
C SER A 158 -5.15 1.93 -26.23
N LYS A 159 -5.22 1.05 -27.23
CA LYS A 159 -5.04 1.43 -28.65
C LYS A 159 -5.97 2.55 -29.08
N ARG A 160 -7.20 2.56 -28.54
CA ARG A 160 -8.23 3.55 -28.85
C ARG A 160 -7.86 4.94 -28.31
N PHE A 161 -7.52 5.05 -27.02
CA PHE A 161 -7.13 6.33 -26.42
C PHE A 161 -5.89 6.91 -27.11
N ILE A 162 -4.88 6.07 -27.37
CA ILE A 162 -3.68 6.49 -28.09
C ILE A 162 -4.02 7.04 -29.47
N ARG A 163 -4.84 6.33 -30.25
CA ARG A 163 -5.18 6.70 -31.63
C ARG A 163 -6.04 7.95 -31.70
N GLU A 164 -7.07 8.05 -30.86
CA GLU A 164 -8.12 9.08 -31.01
C GLU A 164 -7.83 10.35 -30.19
N VAL A 165 -7.06 10.23 -29.10
CA VAL A 165 -6.75 11.36 -28.20
C VAL A 165 -5.26 11.72 -28.30
N LEU A 166 -4.35 10.81 -27.95
CA LEU A 166 -2.92 11.18 -27.85
C LEU A 166 -2.26 11.50 -29.20
N LYS A 167 -2.70 10.84 -30.28
CA LYS A 167 -2.25 11.14 -31.65
C LYS A 167 -3.02 12.27 -32.32
N ASN A 168 -4.03 12.84 -31.66
CA ASN A 168 -4.79 13.96 -32.21
C ASN A 168 -3.99 15.28 -32.06
N PRO A 169 -3.64 15.96 -33.17
CA PRO A 169 -2.84 17.17 -33.11
C PRO A 169 -3.51 18.33 -32.36
N GLN A 170 -4.85 18.45 -32.42
CA GLN A 170 -5.58 19.48 -31.69
C GLN A 170 -5.47 19.25 -30.19
N PHE A 171 -5.64 18.01 -29.75
CA PHE A 171 -5.48 17.64 -28.34
C PHE A 171 -4.04 17.88 -27.87
N GLY A 172 -3.03 17.46 -28.65
CA GLY A 172 -1.62 17.63 -28.32
C GLY A 172 -1.23 19.09 -28.01
N LYS A 173 -1.77 20.07 -28.74
CA LYS A 173 -1.54 21.51 -28.49
C LYS A 173 -2.15 22.01 -27.18
N ARG A 174 -3.13 21.30 -26.64
CA ARG A 174 -3.85 21.64 -25.40
C ARG A 174 -3.21 20.99 -24.16
N VAL A 175 -2.42 19.93 -24.33
CA VAL A 175 -1.79 19.26 -23.19
C VAL A 175 -0.90 20.23 -22.42
N PHE A 176 -1.18 20.39 -21.12
CA PHE A 176 -0.41 21.20 -20.19
C PHE A 176 0.61 20.37 -19.43
N SER A 177 0.16 19.28 -18.81
CA SER A 177 1.05 18.37 -18.10
C SER A 177 0.49 16.96 -18.11
N VAL A 178 1.37 15.99 -17.87
CA VAL A 178 1.01 14.62 -17.53
C VAL A 178 1.50 14.38 -16.11
N ALA A 179 0.57 14.18 -15.18
CA ALA A 179 0.85 13.86 -13.79
C ALA A 179 0.71 12.37 -13.57
N ILE A 180 1.72 11.74 -12.97
CA ILE A 180 1.69 10.33 -12.58
C ILE A 180 1.49 10.28 -11.08
N ASP A 181 0.29 9.92 -10.65
CA ASP A 181 -0.05 9.71 -9.25
C ASP A 181 0.43 8.33 -8.79
N GLU A 182 0.83 8.25 -7.52
CA GLU A 182 1.45 7.05 -6.93
C GLU A 182 2.59 6.48 -7.81
N ALA A 183 3.51 7.34 -8.24
CA ALA A 183 4.61 6.98 -9.15
C ALA A 183 5.49 5.82 -8.66
N HIS A 184 5.51 5.54 -7.33
CA HIS A 184 6.15 4.36 -6.75
C HIS A 184 5.56 3.05 -7.27
N VAL A 185 4.30 3.05 -7.75
CA VAL A 185 3.66 1.88 -8.36
C VAL A 185 4.37 1.50 -9.67
N VAL A 186 4.99 2.45 -10.37
CA VAL A 186 5.79 2.18 -11.57
C VAL A 186 6.95 1.22 -11.26
N SER A 187 7.54 1.29 -10.06
CA SER A 187 8.58 0.36 -9.61
C SER A 187 8.05 -0.90 -8.89
N HIS A 188 6.80 -0.90 -8.40
CA HIS A 188 6.28 -1.93 -7.48
C HIS A 188 5.01 -2.67 -7.96
N TRP A 189 4.77 -2.80 -9.28
CA TRP A 189 3.59 -3.50 -9.82
C TRP A 189 3.36 -4.88 -9.15
N GLY A 190 2.36 -4.97 -8.23
CA GLY A 190 2.00 -6.20 -7.53
C GLY A 190 1.15 -6.10 -6.25
N ASN A 191 1.19 -4.97 -5.50
CA ASN A 191 0.58 -4.90 -4.16
C ASN A 191 -0.57 -3.87 -4.04
N ALA A 192 -1.70 -4.10 -4.75
CA ALA A 192 -2.75 -3.08 -4.92
C ALA A 192 -3.94 -3.10 -3.94
N ALA A 193 -4.01 -4.05 -3.00
CA ALA A 193 -5.16 -4.10 -2.09
C ALA A 193 -5.09 -2.98 -1.03
N GLY A 194 -6.10 -2.09 -1.06
CA GLY A 194 -6.30 -1.02 -0.07
C GLY A 194 -5.76 0.35 -0.47
N MET A 195 -5.10 0.49 -1.62
CA MET A 195 -4.48 1.77 -1.99
C MET A 195 -5.51 2.89 -2.32
N GLY A 196 -6.70 2.54 -2.80
CA GLY A 196 -7.69 3.47 -3.37
C GLY A 196 -8.76 4.03 -2.43
N CYS A 197 -8.88 3.54 -1.19
CA CYS A 197 -9.91 4.03 -0.27
C CYS A 197 -9.38 5.24 0.52
N ASN A 198 -10.01 6.41 0.35
CA ASN A 198 -9.73 7.61 1.11
C ASN A 198 -10.81 7.83 2.18
N ILE A 199 -10.67 7.17 3.32
CA ILE A 199 -11.58 7.34 4.45
C ILE A 199 -10.89 8.29 5.44
N PRO A 200 -11.41 9.52 5.64
CA PRO A 200 -10.75 10.51 6.50
C PRO A 200 -10.76 10.12 7.99
N ASP A 201 -11.74 9.31 8.39
CA ASP A 201 -12.06 8.97 9.79
C ASP A 201 -11.48 7.62 10.27
N ILE A 202 -10.33 7.22 9.73
CA ILE A 202 -9.63 6.01 10.21
C ILE A 202 -8.79 6.37 11.44
N ASP A 203 -9.18 5.94 12.63
CA ASP A 203 -8.37 6.16 13.83
C ASP A 203 -7.29 5.09 14.04
N PHE A 204 -7.49 3.88 13.50
CA PHE A 204 -6.59 2.75 13.67
C PHE A 204 -6.28 2.06 12.35
N VAL A 205 -4.99 1.84 12.10
CA VAL A 205 -4.50 0.92 11.07
C VAL A 205 -3.72 -0.18 11.77
N VAL A 206 -4.20 -1.41 11.64
CA VAL A 206 -3.51 -2.60 12.17
C VAL A 206 -2.96 -3.42 11.02
N GLN A 207 -1.63 -3.46 10.90
CA GLN A 207 -0.91 -4.31 9.96
C GLN A 207 -0.58 -5.64 10.65
N TRP A 208 -1.28 -6.70 10.25
CA TRP A 208 -0.98 -8.07 10.68
C TRP A 208 0.14 -8.66 9.84
N LYS A 209 1.21 -9.12 10.51
CA LYS A 209 2.48 -9.58 9.94
C LYS A 209 3.27 -8.49 9.21
N LEU A 210 4.56 -8.73 9.07
CA LEU A 210 5.42 -7.87 8.26
C LEU A 210 4.95 -7.87 6.79
N PRO A 211 4.75 -6.69 6.17
CA PRO A 211 4.53 -6.59 4.73
C PRO A 211 5.82 -6.90 3.95
N ALA A 212 5.75 -6.82 2.62
CA ALA A 212 6.90 -7.08 1.76
C ALA A 212 8.02 -6.04 1.94
N SER A 213 7.68 -4.78 2.23
CA SER A 213 8.66 -3.69 2.37
C SER A 213 8.19 -2.59 3.33
N THR A 214 9.13 -1.73 3.76
CA THR A 214 8.85 -0.56 4.61
C THR A 214 7.89 0.42 3.94
N SER A 215 8.02 0.70 2.64
CA SER A 215 7.09 1.56 1.89
C SER A 215 5.66 1.04 1.94
N THR A 216 5.48 -0.27 1.80
CA THR A 216 4.14 -0.89 1.91
C THR A 216 3.53 -0.66 3.30
N PHE A 217 4.33 -0.80 4.37
CA PHE A 217 3.88 -0.53 5.73
C PHE A 217 3.49 0.94 5.91
N VAL A 218 4.38 1.87 5.53
CA VAL A 218 4.20 3.31 5.73
C VAL A 218 3.00 3.84 4.95
N GLN A 219 2.80 3.36 3.72
CA GLN A 219 1.64 3.75 2.92
C GLN A 219 0.31 3.29 3.54
N ARG A 220 0.28 2.11 4.15
CA ARG A 220 -0.91 1.60 4.88
C ARG A 220 -1.10 2.36 6.19
N ALA A 221 -0.04 2.51 6.97
CA ALA A 221 -0.04 3.23 8.24
C ALA A 221 -0.51 4.69 8.06
N GLY A 222 -0.06 5.37 7.01
CA GLY A 222 -0.44 6.74 6.65
C GLY A 222 -1.89 6.90 6.17
N ARG A 223 -2.73 5.86 6.29
CA ARG A 223 -4.19 5.97 6.13
C ARG A 223 -4.90 6.38 7.41
N ALA A 224 -4.27 6.19 8.58
CA ALA A 224 -4.81 6.67 9.83
C ALA A 224 -4.81 8.21 9.90
N ALA A 225 -5.85 8.78 10.50
CA ALA A 225 -6.04 10.19 10.81
C ALA A 225 -5.75 11.14 9.65
N ARG A 226 -6.47 10.96 8.53
CA ARG A 226 -6.41 11.88 7.38
C ARG A 226 -7.29 13.13 7.56
N GLY A 227 -8.32 13.06 8.41
CA GLY A 227 -9.11 14.22 8.78
C GLY A 227 -8.30 15.29 9.54
N ARG A 228 -8.70 16.56 9.43
CA ARG A 228 -8.09 17.67 10.18
C ARG A 228 -8.26 17.44 11.69
N ASP A 229 -7.24 17.82 12.47
CA ASP A 229 -7.19 17.71 13.94
C ASP A 229 -7.46 16.31 14.52
N ARG A 230 -7.30 15.25 13.72
CA ARG A 230 -7.39 13.87 14.19
C ARG A 230 -6.02 13.31 14.55
N THR A 231 -6.01 12.39 15.50
CA THR A 231 -4.85 11.59 15.84
C THR A 231 -5.14 10.12 15.60
N GLY A 232 -4.19 9.40 15.01
CA GLY A 232 -4.39 8.04 14.55
C GLY A 232 -3.24 7.13 14.94
N TRP A 233 -3.53 5.84 15.00
CA TRP A 233 -2.63 4.80 15.47
C TRP A 233 -2.27 3.86 14.34
N ALA A 234 -0.98 3.61 14.17
CA ALA A 234 -0.47 2.57 13.29
C ALA A 234 0.15 1.45 14.13
N VAL A 235 -0.45 0.27 14.07
CA VAL A 235 -0.03 -0.90 14.85
C VAL A 235 0.54 -1.94 13.90
N LEU A 236 1.79 -2.35 14.11
CA LEU A 236 2.44 -3.42 13.37
C LEU A 236 2.56 -4.67 14.26
N LEU A 237 1.82 -5.72 13.94
CA LEU A 237 1.86 -7.00 14.65
C LEU A 237 2.85 -7.92 13.95
N VAL A 238 4.03 -8.09 14.55
CA VAL A 238 5.17 -8.79 13.95
C VAL A 238 5.18 -10.26 14.38
N GLU A 239 5.34 -11.18 13.42
CA GLU A 239 5.45 -12.59 13.74
C GLU A 239 6.81 -12.96 14.40
N PRO A 240 6.85 -13.96 15.31
CA PRO A 240 8.08 -14.38 15.99
C PRO A 240 9.23 -14.81 15.05
N SER A 241 8.93 -15.20 13.81
CA SER A 241 9.96 -15.53 12.83
C SER A 241 10.78 -14.33 12.37
N ALA A 242 10.22 -13.13 12.40
CA ALA A 242 10.92 -11.92 12.01
C ALA A 242 12.11 -11.61 12.93
N TYR A 243 12.01 -11.94 14.22
CA TYR A 243 13.08 -11.74 15.22
C TYR A 243 14.18 -12.80 15.17
N LYS A 244 14.02 -13.85 14.33
CA LYS A 244 15.06 -14.87 14.11
C LYS A 244 15.98 -14.53 12.94
N VAL A 245 15.66 -13.47 12.21
CA VAL A 245 16.45 -12.92 11.10
C VAL A 245 17.38 -11.88 11.69
N ASP A 246 18.68 -11.99 11.42
CA ASP A 246 19.64 -10.97 11.82
C ASP A 246 19.93 -10.02 10.65
N PRO A 247 19.45 -8.76 10.68
CA PRO A 247 19.70 -7.80 9.61
C PRO A 247 21.16 -7.33 9.57
N SER A 248 21.95 -7.57 10.62
CA SER A 248 23.37 -7.20 10.69
C SER A 248 24.32 -8.29 10.18
N ALA A 249 23.83 -9.50 9.89
CA ALA A 249 24.67 -10.57 9.39
C ALA A 249 25.02 -10.28 7.91
N GLU A 250 26.28 -9.90 7.65
CA GLU A 250 26.85 -9.90 6.32
C GLU A 250 26.72 -11.30 5.72
N ASP A 251 26.32 -11.39 4.45
CA ASP A 251 26.31 -12.65 3.71
C ASP A 251 27.76 -13.18 3.71
N ALA A 252 28.07 -14.19 4.52
CA ALA A 252 29.35 -14.86 4.47
C ALA A 252 29.55 -15.37 3.04
N ASP A 253 30.57 -14.83 2.36
CA ASP A 253 31.03 -15.29 1.06
C ASP A 253 31.19 -16.83 1.10
N GLU A 254 30.48 -17.53 0.20
CA GLU A 254 30.76 -18.94 -0.07
C GLU A 254 32.17 -19.03 -0.70
N GLU A 255 33.18 -19.36 0.11
CA GLU A 255 34.44 -19.91 -0.41
C GLU A 255 34.14 -21.16 -1.23
N VAL A 256 34.40 -21.07 -2.53
CA VAL A 256 34.33 -22.19 -3.47
C VAL A 256 35.70 -22.85 -3.56
N ALA A 257 35.85 -24.08 -3.04
CA ALA A 257 36.88 -25.04 -3.46
C ALA A 257 36.47 -26.49 -3.07
N PRO A 258 36.96 -27.54 -3.75
CA PRO A 258 36.27 -28.13 -4.88
C PRO A 258 35.82 -29.58 -4.60
N THR A 259 34.55 -29.91 -4.83
CA THR A 259 34.12 -31.32 -4.90
C THR A 259 34.12 -31.81 -6.34
N SER A 260 35.00 -32.78 -6.55
CA SER A 260 35.16 -33.72 -7.67
C SER A 260 33.95 -33.92 -8.59
N GLN A 261 34.28 -33.93 -9.88
CA GLN A 261 33.45 -34.34 -11.01
C GLN A 261 32.73 -35.67 -10.74
N LYS A 262 31.40 -35.69 -10.86
CA LYS A 262 30.68 -36.82 -11.47
C LYS A 262 29.55 -36.31 -12.35
N THR A 263 29.60 -36.79 -13.57
CA THR A 263 28.69 -36.58 -14.68
C THR A 263 27.32 -37.22 -14.43
N SER A 264 26.23 -36.55 -14.81
CA SER A 264 25.11 -37.20 -15.51
C SER A 264 24.10 -36.16 -16.04
N LYS A 265 23.62 -36.44 -17.25
CA LYS A 265 22.75 -35.64 -18.11
C LYS A 265 21.31 -35.62 -17.61
N GLY A 266 20.59 -34.50 -17.79
CA GLY A 266 19.12 -34.49 -17.63
C GLY A 266 18.41 -33.14 -17.81
N LYS A 267 17.93 -32.90 -19.05
CA LYS A 267 16.82 -32.06 -19.57
C LYS A 267 16.27 -30.87 -18.74
N GLY A 268 16.19 -29.72 -19.42
CA GLY A 268 15.94 -28.41 -18.85
C GLY A 268 14.49 -27.97 -18.60
N LYS A 269 14.38 -26.91 -17.79
CA LYS A 269 13.22 -26.01 -17.60
C LYS A 269 13.74 -24.56 -17.52
N PRO A 270 12.95 -23.55 -17.93
CA PRO A 270 13.42 -22.18 -18.09
C PRO A 270 13.69 -21.54 -16.72
N ARG A 271 14.88 -20.92 -16.60
CA ARG A 271 15.31 -20.14 -15.42
C ARG A 271 14.46 -18.87 -15.29
N ARG A 272 13.66 -18.77 -14.23
CA ARG A 272 13.22 -17.48 -13.68
C ARG A 272 14.41 -16.86 -12.95
N SER A 273 14.94 -15.75 -13.46
CA SER A 273 15.97 -14.95 -12.80
C SER A 273 15.34 -14.08 -11.73
N GLY A 274 15.38 -14.54 -10.48
CA GLY A 274 15.10 -13.75 -9.28
C GLY A 274 15.89 -14.37 -8.15
N ARG A 275 17.04 -13.77 -7.79
CA ARG A 275 17.92 -14.26 -6.74
C ARG A 275 17.24 -13.97 -5.40
N ALA A 276 16.51 -14.94 -4.86
CA ALA A 276 15.93 -14.84 -3.52
C ALA A 276 17.05 -14.91 -2.47
N ARG A 277 17.17 -13.87 -1.64
CA ARG A 277 18.09 -13.81 -0.49
C ARG A 277 17.75 -14.96 0.46
N LYS A 278 18.69 -15.89 0.66
CA LYS A 278 18.46 -17.11 1.45
C LYS A 278 18.78 -16.80 2.92
N LEU A 279 17.77 -16.31 3.64
CA LEU A 279 17.83 -15.91 5.04
C LEU A 279 18.35 -17.05 5.94
N THR A 280 19.52 -16.85 6.56
CA THR A 280 20.14 -17.79 7.50
C THR A 280 19.41 -17.76 8.85
N LYS A 281 18.91 -18.92 9.30
CA LYS A 281 18.25 -19.05 10.62
C LYS A 281 19.29 -19.41 11.67
N GLN A 282 19.54 -18.55 12.65
CA GLN A 282 20.35 -18.94 13.81
C GLN A 282 19.56 -19.91 14.73
N LYS A 283 20.15 -21.08 14.99
CA LYS A 283 19.68 -22.05 16.01
C LYS A 283 20.73 -22.11 17.14
N GLY A 284 20.38 -21.68 18.35
CA GLY A 284 21.27 -21.82 19.53
C GLY A 284 20.83 -20.99 20.75
N LYS A 285 21.49 -21.18 21.92
CA LYS A 285 21.27 -20.39 23.15
C LYS A 285 21.51 -18.89 22.94
N GLY A 286 22.50 -18.50 22.11
CA GLY A 286 22.75 -17.12 21.72
C GLY A 286 21.60 -16.47 20.94
N GLY A 287 20.89 -17.24 20.12
CA GLY A 287 19.71 -16.76 19.38
C GLY A 287 18.54 -16.37 20.29
N LYS A 288 18.38 -17.00 21.46
CA LYS A 288 17.34 -16.59 22.44
C LYS A 288 17.66 -15.24 23.08
N VAL A 289 18.92 -15.02 23.45
CA VAL A 289 19.38 -13.73 24.02
C VAL A 289 19.17 -12.62 22.99
N TYR A 290 19.58 -12.87 21.75
CA TYR A 290 19.37 -11.96 20.62
C TYR A 290 17.89 -11.63 20.39
N THR A 291 17.02 -12.64 20.28
CA THR A 291 15.58 -12.41 20.03
C THR A 291 14.91 -11.58 21.12
N ASN A 292 15.33 -11.77 22.38
CA ASN A 292 14.83 -10.97 23.50
C ASN A 292 15.37 -9.54 23.46
N ALA A 293 16.66 -9.34 23.13
CA ALA A 293 17.25 -8.02 22.97
C ALA A 293 16.63 -7.20 21.82
N CYS A 294 16.12 -7.89 20.79
CA CYS A 294 15.37 -7.27 19.69
C CYS A 294 13.92 -6.93 20.05
N GLY A 295 13.46 -7.24 21.27
CA GLY A 295 12.12 -6.89 21.74
C GLY A 295 11.00 -7.81 21.24
N ILE A 296 11.25 -9.10 20.99
CA ILE A 296 10.20 -10.07 20.57
C ILE A 296 9.00 -10.14 21.53
N ARG A 297 9.21 -9.77 22.81
CA ARG A 297 8.17 -9.74 23.86
C ARG A 297 7.65 -8.33 24.15
N ARG A 298 8.01 -7.32 23.35
CA ARG A 298 7.51 -5.95 23.50
C ARG A 298 5.99 -5.94 23.29
N GLY A 299 5.26 -5.26 24.16
CA GLY A 299 3.79 -5.26 24.14
C GLY A 299 3.17 -6.55 24.70
N ALA A 300 3.97 -7.42 25.33
CA ALA A 300 3.44 -8.55 26.09
C ALA A 300 2.53 -8.07 27.22
N ARG A 301 1.62 -8.94 27.65
CA ARG A 301 0.58 -8.60 28.62
C ARG A 301 1.11 -8.03 29.95
N ASP A 302 2.26 -8.50 30.41
CA ASP A 302 2.84 -8.10 31.70
C ASP A 302 3.67 -6.80 31.65
N GLY A 303 3.94 -6.26 30.47
CA GLY A 303 4.74 -5.05 30.26
C GLY A 303 6.21 -5.14 30.66
N LYS A 304 6.67 -6.28 31.20
CA LYS A 304 8.02 -6.44 31.75
C LYS A 304 9.13 -6.29 30.71
N HIS A 305 8.79 -6.49 29.44
CA HIS A 305 9.75 -6.52 28.34
C HIS A 305 9.75 -5.25 27.48
N ASP A 306 8.96 -4.23 27.83
CA ASP A 306 8.79 -3.05 26.98
C ASP A 306 10.04 -2.15 26.93
N MET A 307 10.84 -2.20 28.01
CA MET A 307 12.10 -1.45 28.15
C MET A 307 13.35 -2.29 27.82
N ILE A 308 13.17 -3.56 27.46
CA ILE A 308 14.31 -4.46 27.20
C ILE A 308 14.68 -4.37 25.73
N PHE A 309 15.63 -3.48 25.44
CA PHE A 309 16.27 -3.34 24.13
C PHE A 309 17.70 -2.82 24.31
N VAL A 310 18.68 -3.66 24.04
CA VAL A 310 20.11 -3.30 24.15
C VAL A 310 20.79 -3.83 22.91
N ARG A 311 20.80 -3.03 21.85
CA ARG A 311 21.69 -3.25 20.71
C ARG A 311 21.96 -1.97 19.95
N GLU A 312 23.12 -1.93 19.30
CA GLU A 312 23.42 -0.94 18.29
C GLU A 312 22.48 -1.10 17.10
N GLN A 313 22.17 0.02 16.46
CA GLN A 313 21.29 0.03 15.29
C GLN A 313 21.98 -0.70 14.13
N PRO A 314 21.36 -1.74 13.54
CA PRO A 314 21.87 -2.34 12.31
C PRO A 314 21.97 -1.31 11.20
N ILE A 315 22.93 -1.50 10.29
CA ILE A 315 23.00 -0.72 9.05
C ILE A 315 21.70 -0.92 8.28
N ILE A 316 21.10 0.19 7.85
CA ILE A 316 19.88 0.19 7.06
C ILE A 316 20.28 0.09 5.59
N ASP A 317 19.76 -0.92 4.90
CA ASP A 317 19.82 -1.04 3.45
C ASP A 317 18.46 -0.64 2.84
N PRO A 318 18.29 0.63 2.42
CA PRO A 318 17.04 1.09 1.82
C PRO A 318 16.81 0.55 0.40
N GLU A 319 17.85 0.06 -0.28
CA GLU A 319 17.75 -0.53 -1.63
C GLU A 319 17.44 -2.03 -1.59
N GLY A 320 17.49 -2.64 -0.39
CA GLY A 320 17.11 -4.02 -0.14
C GLY A 320 15.63 -4.30 -0.41
N LEU A 321 15.29 -5.56 -0.66
CA LEU A 321 13.91 -5.99 -0.98
C LEU A 321 12.89 -5.63 0.11
N ASP A 322 13.30 -5.60 1.37
CA ASP A 322 12.46 -5.25 2.51
C ASP A 322 12.55 -3.75 2.87
N GLU A 323 13.41 -2.97 2.22
CA GLU A 323 13.64 -1.55 2.48
C GLU A 323 13.91 -1.26 3.98
N GLY A 324 14.68 -2.12 4.65
CA GLY A 324 14.99 -2.00 6.07
C GLY A 324 13.83 -2.36 7.03
N LEU A 325 12.80 -3.07 6.59
CA LEU A 325 11.64 -3.41 7.41
C LEU A 325 11.99 -4.27 8.62
N TYR A 326 12.93 -5.21 8.48
CA TYR A 326 13.40 -5.99 9.64
C TYR A 326 14.10 -5.10 10.67
N VAL A 327 14.86 -4.11 10.20
CA VAL A 327 15.50 -3.12 11.08
C VAL A 327 14.44 -2.28 11.78
N LEU A 328 13.42 -1.80 11.07
CA LEU A 328 12.29 -1.06 11.65
C LEU A 328 11.55 -1.88 12.72
N ALA A 329 11.39 -3.20 12.53
CA ALA A 329 10.70 -4.07 13.49
C ALA A 329 11.51 -4.34 14.76
N GLN A 330 12.82 -4.52 14.62
CA GLN A 330 13.75 -4.95 15.68
C GLN A 330 14.58 -3.81 16.31
N THR A 331 14.35 -2.57 15.88
CA THR A 331 15.10 -1.39 16.34
C THR A 331 14.96 -1.14 17.85
N GLY A 332 16.06 -0.69 18.47
CA GLY A 332 16.06 -0.07 19.81
C GLY A 332 15.99 1.45 19.76
N LYS A 333 16.11 2.07 18.58
CA LYS A 333 15.98 3.51 18.36
C LYS A 333 14.55 3.88 17.97
N CYS A 334 14.17 5.13 18.23
CA CYS A 334 12.90 5.73 17.82
C CYS A 334 12.47 5.30 16.40
N ARG A 335 11.26 4.74 16.25
CA ARG A 335 10.77 4.28 14.94
C ARG A 335 10.69 5.40 13.91
N ARG A 336 10.30 6.62 14.32
CA ARG A 336 10.28 7.78 13.42
C ARG A 336 11.68 8.16 12.95
N ALA A 337 12.69 8.04 13.81
CA ALA A 337 14.08 8.30 13.41
C ALA A 337 14.57 7.30 12.37
N VAL A 338 14.25 6.01 12.55
CA VAL A 338 14.56 4.95 11.56
C VAL A 338 13.87 5.23 10.23
N LEU A 339 12.59 5.62 10.24
CA LEU A 339 11.89 6.01 9.00
C LEU A 339 12.51 7.27 8.36
N THR A 340 12.92 8.25 9.18
CA THR A 340 13.61 9.44 8.69
C THR A 340 14.93 9.09 7.99
N GLU A 341 15.68 8.12 8.51
CA GLU A 341 16.91 7.62 7.90
C GLU A 341 16.64 6.89 6.58
N ILE A 342 15.66 5.97 6.56
CA ILE A 342 15.24 5.23 5.34
C ILE A 342 14.84 6.18 4.21
N TYR A 343 14.03 7.20 4.51
CA TYR A 343 13.49 8.12 3.50
C TYR A 343 14.28 9.43 3.36
N GLN A 344 15.41 9.57 4.07
CA GLN A 344 16.25 10.78 4.07
C GLN A 344 15.45 12.07 4.35
N ASN A 345 14.50 11.98 5.30
CA ASN A 345 13.68 13.12 5.71
C ASN A 345 14.41 14.00 6.73
N LYS A 346 13.82 15.15 7.07
CA LYS A 346 14.28 15.96 8.21
C LYS A 346 14.01 15.25 9.54
N THR A 347 14.77 15.61 10.57
CA THR A 347 14.60 15.10 11.94
C THR A 347 13.15 15.25 12.41
N PRO A 348 12.54 14.20 12.99
CA PRO A 348 11.14 14.25 13.38
C PRO A 348 10.93 15.19 14.58
N SER A 349 9.96 16.11 14.47
CA SER A 349 9.41 16.88 15.60
C SER A 349 7.94 16.47 15.81
N PRO A 350 7.68 15.41 16.60
CA PRO A 350 6.35 14.85 16.76
C PRO A 350 5.46 15.74 17.64
N THR A 351 4.27 16.11 17.15
CA THR A 351 3.24 16.84 17.91
C THR A 351 2.34 15.94 18.76
N VAL A 352 2.51 14.62 18.65
CA VAL A 352 1.75 13.56 19.35
C VAL A 352 2.74 12.54 19.93
N PRO A 353 2.33 11.64 20.84
CA PRO A 353 3.19 10.56 21.31
C PRO A 353 3.89 9.83 20.15
N CYS A 354 5.21 9.71 20.23
CA CYS A 354 6.05 9.46 19.06
C CYS A 354 5.94 8.02 18.50
N CYS A 355 6.31 7.02 19.31
CA CYS A 355 6.24 5.58 19.02
C CYS A 355 6.38 4.79 20.33
N ASP A 356 6.17 3.47 20.28
CA ASP A 356 6.28 2.53 21.42
C ASP A 356 7.66 2.52 22.10
N LEU A 357 8.73 2.90 21.40
CA LEU A 357 10.08 3.01 21.97
C LEU A 357 10.29 4.32 22.75
N CYS A 358 9.70 5.42 22.29
CA CYS A 358 9.78 6.70 22.97
C CYS A 358 8.71 6.86 24.05
N CYS A 359 7.57 6.18 23.88
CA CYS A 359 6.42 6.19 24.78
C CYS A 359 5.88 4.76 24.92
N PRO A 360 6.40 3.96 25.87
CA PRO A 360 5.98 2.57 26.08
C PRO A 360 4.51 2.41 26.44
N GLU A 361 3.90 3.44 27.03
CA GLU A 361 2.46 3.46 27.38
C GLU A 361 1.55 3.25 26.17
N LEU A 362 2.03 3.57 24.96
CA LEU A 362 1.28 3.32 23.72
C LEU A 362 0.96 1.82 23.52
N LEU A 363 1.81 0.93 24.06
CA LEU A 363 1.59 -0.51 24.02
C LEU A 363 0.37 -0.95 24.83
N ASN A 364 -0.05 -0.18 25.85
CA ASN A 364 -1.23 -0.49 26.65
C ASN A 364 -2.51 -0.57 25.80
N LYS A 365 -2.56 0.16 24.68
CA LYS A 365 -3.71 0.13 23.75
C LYS A 365 -3.76 -1.12 22.87
N THR A 366 -2.67 -1.88 22.80
CA THR A 366 -2.52 -3.04 21.89
C THR A 366 -2.20 -4.34 22.62
N ARG A 367 -2.07 -4.31 23.95
CA ARG A 367 -1.78 -5.52 24.74
C ARG A 367 -2.85 -6.59 24.53
N PRO A 368 -2.46 -7.86 24.41
CA PRO A 368 -3.41 -8.96 24.38
C PRO A 368 -4.30 -8.96 25.63
N GLY A 369 -5.61 -9.11 25.42
CA GLY A 369 -6.58 -9.27 26.50
C GLY A 369 -6.35 -10.53 27.34
N ILE A 370 -7.13 -10.67 28.41
CA ILE A 370 -7.10 -11.86 29.25
C ILE A 370 -7.59 -13.04 28.42
N VAL A 371 -6.69 -13.98 28.10
CA VAL A 371 -7.09 -15.28 27.57
C VAL A 371 -7.84 -15.99 28.68
N LEU A 372 -9.17 -16.04 28.57
CA LEU A 372 -9.96 -16.92 29.42
C LEU A 372 -9.47 -18.34 29.17
N PRO A 373 -9.16 -19.12 30.22
CA PRO A 373 -8.72 -20.49 30.03
C PRO A 373 -9.77 -21.21 29.18
N ALA A 374 -9.38 -21.61 27.97
CA ALA A 374 -10.23 -22.44 27.14
C ALA A 374 -10.58 -23.67 27.98
N GLN A 375 -11.87 -23.91 28.23
CA GLN A 375 -12.31 -25.15 28.85
C GLN A 375 -11.73 -26.28 28.01
N ARG A 376 -10.81 -27.05 28.58
CA ARG A 376 -10.27 -28.25 27.96
C ARG A 376 -11.46 -29.17 27.72
N GLN A 377 -11.97 -29.19 26.48
CA GLN A 377 -12.92 -30.20 26.07
C GLN A 377 -12.23 -31.56 26.26
N ALA A 378 -12.91 -32.46 26.97
CA ALA A 378 -12.45 -33.82 27.15
C ALA A 378 -12.17 -34.44 25.77
N ARG A 379 -11.14 -35.28 25.71
CA ARG A 379 -10.68 -35.91 24.46
C ARG A 379 -11.78 -36.82 23.93
N ILE A 380 -12.59 -36.33 22.99
CA ILE A 380 -13.70 -37.11 22.39
C ILE A 380 -13.11 -38.30 21.63
N MET A 381 -13.58 -39.51 21.97
CA MET A 381 -13.24 -40.75 21.27
C MET A 381 -13.73 -40.66 19.81
N ARG A 382 -12.83 -40.87 18.85
CA ARG A 382 -13.13 -40.74 17.41
C ARG A 382 -14.22 -41.72 16.98
N GLY A 383 -15.25 -41.23 16.27
CA GLY A 383 -16.29 -42.07 15.66
C GLY A 383 -17.43 -42.51 16.58
N GLN A 384 -17.51 -42.00 17.81
CA GLN A 384 -18.68 -42.22 18.68
C GLN A 384 -19.64 -41.03 18.61
N PRO A 385 -20.97 -41.28 18.57
CA PRO A 385 -21.97 -40.23 18.66
C PRO A 385 -21.80 -39.42 19.95
N TYR A 386 -21.71 -38.10 19.81
CA TYR A 386 -21.69 -37.19 20.94
C TYR A 386 -23.13 -36.89 21.36
N MET A 387 -23.58 -37.60 22.40
CA MET A 387 -24.97 -37.58 22.88
C MET A 387 -25.57 -36.17 23.08
N PRO A 388 -24.86 -35.18 23.64
CA PRO A 388 -25.42 -33.83 23.78
C PRO A 388 -25.82 -33.19 22.45
N VAL A 389 -25.05 -33.40 21.38
CA VAL A 389 -25.40 -32.91 20.04
C VAL A 389 -26.57 -33.71 19.47
N GLN A 390 -26.61 -35.03 19.69
CA GLN A 390 -27.73 -35.85 19.25
C GLN A 390 -29.06 -35.46 19.91
N ILE A 391 -29.04 -35.11 21.20
CA ILE A 391 -30.22 -34.62 21.93
C ILE A 391 -30.68 -33.28 21.33
N GLN A 392 -29.76 -32.34 21.09
CA GLN A 392 -30.12 -31.03 20.51
C GLN A 392 -30.65 -31.15 19.07
N LEU A 393 -30.08 -32.05 18.26
CA LEU A 393 -30.60 -32.33 16.93
C LEU A 393 -32.00 -32.95 16.96
N ASN A 394 -32.28 -33.81 17.94
CA ASN A 394 -33.64 -34.35 18.15
C ASN A 394 -34.63 -33.25 18.51
N VAL A 395 -34.28 -32.41 19.50
CA VAL A 395 -35.12 -31.26 19.90
C VAL A 395 -35.39 -30.34 18.70
N TRP A 396 -34.36 -30.06 17.90
CA TRP A 396 -34.50 -29.27 16.68
C TRP A 396 -35.46 -29.92 15.67
N CYS A 397 -35.41 -31.25 15.48
CA CYS A 397 -36.38 -31.94 14.61
C CYS A 397 -37.82 -31.79 15.13
N PHE A 398 -38.04 -31.92 16.45
CA PHE A 398 -39.35 -31.68 17.05
C PHE A 398 -39.84 -30.25 16.82
N ASP A 399 -38.97 -29.26 17.00
CA ASP A 399 -39.33 -27.85 16.81
C ASP A 399 -39.63 -27.52 15.35
N VAL A 400 -38.84 -28.02 14.41
CA VAL A 400 -39.08 -27.85 12.96
C VAL A 400 -40.40 -28.50 12.56
N ARG A 401 -40.70 -29.71 13.04
CA ARG A 401 -42.00 -30.35 12.76
C ARG A 401 -43.15 -29.49 13.28
N ARG A 402 -43.06 -29.03 14.52
CA ARG A 402 -44.12 -28.25 15.17
C ARG A 402 -44.30 -26.88 14.51
N ARG A 403 -43.24 -26.27 14.00
CA ARG A 403 -43.31 -24.96 13.33
C ARG A 403 -43.77 -25.07 11.88
N ASP A 404 -43.19 -25.98 11.12
CA ASP A 404 -43.26 -25.97 9.65
C ASP A 404 -44.13 -27.10 9.09
N PHE A 405 -44.38 -28.17 9.86
CA PHE A 405 -45.08 -29.39 9.40
C PHE A 405 -46.21 -29.83 10.36
N THR A 406 -47.03 -28.89 10.80
CA THR A 406 -48.10 -29.11 11.81
C THR A 406 -49.17 -30.13 11.42
N ARG A 407 -49.44 -30.31 10.12
CA ARG A 407 -50.47 -31.24 9.60
C ARG A 407 -49.88 -32.53 9.03
N SER A 408 -48.57 -32.77 9.19
CA SER A 408 -47.94 -33.95 8.61
C SER A 408 -48.19 -35.22 9.44
N MET A 409 -48.45 -36.34 8.74
CA MET A 409 -48.64 -37.65 9.37
C MET A 409 -47.33 -38.33 9.78
N PHE A 410 -46.17 -37.83 9.33
CA PHE A 410 -44.85 -38.41 9.65
C PHE A 410 -44.29 -37.83 10.95
N ASP A 411 -43.56 -38.65 11.74
CA ASP A 411 -42.99 -38.21 13.02
C ASP A 411 -41.79 -37.24 12.88
N ALA A 412 -41.26 -36.67 13.97
CA ALA A 412 -40.04 -35.86 13.97
C ALA A 412 -38.83 -36.61 13.34
N LEU A 413 -38.81 -37.94 13.45
CA LEU A 413 -37.85 -38.81 12.75
C LEU A 413 -38.02 -38.83 11.22
N GLY A 414 -39.12 -38.31 10.71
CA GLY A 414 -39.35 -38.06 9.28
C GLY A 414 -38.56 -36.86 8.74
N ILE A 415 -38.09 -35.96 9.61
CA ILE A 415 -37.22 -34.84 9.23
C ILE A 415 -35.77 -35.32 9.10
N LEU A 416 -35.26 -36.00 10.13
CA LEU A 416 -33.97 -36.67 10.11
C LEU A 416 -34.12 -38.07 10.73
N LYS A 417 -33.74 -39.09 9.96
CA LYS A 417 -33.69 -40.48 10.44
C LYS A 417 -32.63 -40.64 11.54
N ASP A 418 -32.81 -41.62 12.42
CA ASP A 418 -31.88 -41.94 13.51
C ASP A 418 -30.44 -42.18 13.05
N GLU A 419 -30.27 -42.81 11.88
CA GLU A 419 -28.95 -43.04 11.29
C GLU A 419 -28.26 -41.72 10.95
N SER A 420 -29.00 -40.76 10.38
CA SER A 420 -28.50 -39.42 10.06
C SER A 420 -28.18 -38.62 11.32
N LEU A 421 -28.99 -38.75 12.38
CA LEU A 421 -28.74 -38.11 13.67
C LEU A 421 -27.46 -38.64 14.33
N LYS A 422 -27.26 -39.97 14.31
CA LYS A 422 -26.00 -40.60 14.78
C LYS A 422 -24.81 -40.17 13.94
N LEU A 423 -24.98 -40.04 12.63
CA LEU A 423 -23.93 -39.60 11.70
C LEU A 423 -23.52 -38.14 11.98
N LEU A 424 -24.49 -37.22 12.09
CA LEU A 424 -24.25 -35.79 12.33
C LEU A 424 -23.73 -35.48 13.73
N SER A 425 -24.07 -36.33 14.72
CA SER A 425 -23.55 -36.21 16.08
C SER A 425 -22.18 -36.90 16.27
N SER A 426 -21.65 -37.58 15.26
CA SER A 426 -20.34 -38.24 15.34
C SER A 426 -19.19 -37.26 15.07
N VAL A 427 -18.14 -37.33 15.89
CA VAL A 427 -16.95 -36.47 15.75
C VAL A 427 -15.83 -37.25 15.05
N GLY A 428 -15.49 -36.88 13.80
CA GLY A 428 -14.35 -37.43 13.03
C GLY A 428 -14.71 -37.90 11.61
N PRO A 429 -13.72 -38.35 10.80
CA PRO A 429 -13.97 -38.86 9.45
C PRO A 429 -14.74 -40.19 9.49
N PHE A 430 -15.74 -40.31 8.61
CA PHE A 430 -16.53 -41.54 8.47
C PHE A 430 -15.67 -42.68 7.92
N PRO A 431 -15.92 -43.94 8.33
CA PRO A 431 -15.46 -45.08 7.55
C PRO A 431 -16.22 -45.04 6.22
N THR A 432 -15.62 -44.44 5.19
CA THR A 432 -16.02 -44.68 3.81
C THR A 432 -15.95 -46.18 3.60
N ARG A 433 -17.11 -46.84 3.38
CA ARG A 433 -17.17 -48.25 2.98
C ARG A 433 -16.13 -48.49 1.88
N LYS A 434 -15.21 -49.41 2.13
CA LYS A 434 -14.29 -49.93 1.11
C LYS A 434 -15.06 -50.73 0.08
#